data_AF-A0A9D7T262-F1
#
_entry.id   AF-A0A9D7T262-F1
#
_cell.length_a   1.000
_cell.length_b   1.000
_cell.length_c   1.000
_cell.angle_alpha   90.00
_cell.angle_beta   90.00
_cell.angle_gamma   90.00
#
_symmetry.space_group_name_H-M   'P 1'
#
loop_
_entity.id
_entity.type
_entity.pdbx_description
1 polymer ?
#
loop_
_entity_poly.entity_id
_entity_poly.type
_entity_poly.pdbx_seq_one_letter_code
_entity_poly.pdbx_strand_id
1 'polypeptide(L)' 'MNSKFFLRGLGVLILLFVVLYVGMNNTHTVDFNFPILPGKKISQPAAFVFFALFAAGVLAGLLLRGEGKQEEKPAAAKRK' A
#
# COMPACT_ATOMS: atom_id res chain seq x y z
N MET A 1 9.24 0.68 -22.76
CA MET A 1 8.50 0.51 -21.48
C MET A 1 7.85 1.84 -21.13
N ASN A 2 6.60 1.88 -20.66
CA ASN A 2 5.92 3.14 -20.39
C ASN A 2 6.61 3.86 -19.22
N SER A 3 7.27 5.01 -19.47
CA SER A 3 8.07 5.73 -18.46
C SER A 3 7.26 6.08 -17.20
N LYS A 4 5.94 6.28 -17.34
CA LYS A 4 5.03 6.50 -16.20
C LYS A 4 4.95 5.29 -15.26
N PHE A 5 4.97 4.07 -15.82
CA PHE A 5 4.96 2.85 -15.01
C PHE A 5 6.29 2.65 -14.30
N PHE A 6 7.40 2.95 -14.97
CA PHE A 6 8.73 2.91 -14.37
C PHE A 6 8.84 3.88 -13.18
N LEU A 7 8.42 5.14 -13.36
CA LEU A 7 8.43 6.15 -12.29
C LEU A 7 7.57 5.74 -11.09
N ARG A 8 6.40 5.13 -11.32
CA ARG A 8 5.55 4.58 -10.25
C ARG A 8 6.23 3.44 -9.51
N GLY A 9 6.84 2.50 -10.24
CA GLY A 9 7.59 1.39 -9.65
C GLY A 9 8.79 1.88 -8.84
N LEU A 10 9.52 2.88 -9.36
CA LEU A 10 10.64 3.52 -8.66
C LEU A 10 10.17 4.20 -7.36
N GLY A 11 9.04 4.90 -7.38
CA GLY A 11 8.46 5.50 -6.18
C GLY A 11 8.12 4.47 -5.10
N VAL A 12 7.51 3.34 -5.48
CA VAL A 12 7.23 2.24 -4.56
C VAL A 12 8.53 1.65 -3.99
N LEU A 13 9.56 1.47 -4.83
CA LEU A 13 10.85 0.94 -4.40
C LEU A 13 11.57 1.87 -3.42
N ILE A 14 11.52 3.18 -3.66
CA ILE A 14 12.07 4.19 -2.74
C ILE A 14 11.35 4.13 -1.39
N LEU A 15 10.01 4.08 -1.38
CA LEU A 15 9.24 3.95 -0.15
C LEU A 15 9.56 2.65 0.60
N LEU A 16 9.67 1.54 -0.12
CA LEU A 16 10.08 0.26 0.46
C LEU A 16 11.48 0.35 1.07
N PHE A 17 12.43 0.97 0.37
CA PHE A 17 13.78 1.17 0.88
C PHE A 17 13.77 1.96 2.20
N VAL A 18 13.00 3.04 2.29
CA VAL A 18 12.88 3.84 3.53
C VAL A 18 12.35 2.97 4.67
N VAL A 19 11.29 2.20 4.44
CA VAL A 19 10.71 1.30 5.46
C VAL A 19 11.74 0.27 5.96
N LEU A 20 12.45 -0.37 5.04
CA LEU A 20 13.47 -1.37 5.39
C LEU A 20 14.66 -0.73 6.11
N TYR A 21 15.16 0.40 5.61
CA TYR A 21 16.30 1.10 6.20
C TYR A 21 15.97 1.56 7.63
N VAL A 22 14.80 2.16 7.84
CA VAL A 22 14.37 2.55 9.18
C VAL A 22 14.21 1.32 10.07
N GLY A 23 13.59 0.23 9.58
CA GLY A 23 13.40 -1.00 10.34
C GLY A 23 14.71 -1.71 10.73
N MET A 24 15.72 -1.69 9.85
CA MET A 24 17.03 -2.30 10.10
C MET A 24 17.89 -1.48 11.08
N ASN A 25 17.73 -0.15 11.08
CA ASN A 25 18.51 0.74 11.95
C ASN A 25 17.81 1.04 13.28
N ASN A 26 16.51 0.75 13.40
CA ASN A 26 15.70 0.95 14.60
C ASN A 26 15.10 -0.38 15.05
N THR A 27 15.97 -1.30 15.48
CA THR A 27 15.59 -2.65 15.92
C THR A 27 14.97 -2.68 17.32
N HIS A 28 15.03 -1.56 18.05
CA HIS A 28 14.36 -1.42 19.32
C HIS A 28 12.84 -1.51 19.15
N THR A 29 12.18 -2.04 20.18
CA THR A 29 10.74 -2.07 20.26
C THR A 29 10.19 -0.66 20.40
N VAL A 30 9.21 -0.32 19.58
CA VAL A 30 8.44 0.93 19.67
C VAL A 30 7.04 0.62 20.17
N ASP A 31 6.56 1.47 21.08
CA ASP A 31 5.17 1.43 21.52
C ASP A 31 4.29 2.05 20.44
N PHE A 32 3.57 1.20 19.73
CA PHE A 32 2.58 1.63 18.77
C PHE A 32 1.23 1.77 19.45
N ASN A 33 0.68 3.00 19.44
CA ASN A 33 -0.64 3.31 19.95
C ASN A 33 -1.58 3.61 18.79
N PHE A 34 -2.61 2.80 18.62
CA PHE A 34 -3.60 2.99 17.56
C PHE A 34 -4.94 3.43 18.18
N PRO A 35 -5.20 4.74 18.29
CA PRO A 35 -6.30 5.26 19.11
C PRO A 35 -7.70 4.84 18.64
N ILE A 36 -7.82 4.38 17.40
CA ILE A 36 -9.10 3.94 16.79
C ILE A 36 -9.41 2.48 17.12
N LEU A 37 -8.41 1.66 17.46
CA LEU A 37 -8.59 0.26 17.86
C LEU A 37 -8.46 0.17 19.39
N PRO A 38 -9.57 0.00 20.13
CA PRO A 38 -9.51 -0.12 21.58
C PRO A 38 -8.76 -1.41 21.96
N GLY A 39 -7.57 -1.27 22.52
CA GLY A 39 -6.71 -2.40 22.83
C GLY A 39 -5.33 -2.00 23.38
N LYS A 40 -4.64 -2.98 23.98
CA LYS A 40 -3.29 -2.84 24.55
C LYS A 40 -2.32 -2.19 23.56
N LYS A 41 -1.40 -1.37 24.08
CA LYS A 41 -0.22 -0.89 23.36
C LYS A 41 0.48 -2.05 22.68
N ILE A 42 0.78 -1.90 21.39
CA ILE A 42 1.50 -2.90 20.62
C ILE A 42 2.99 -2.53 20.69
N SER A 43 3.77 -3.25 21.50
CA SER A 43 5.24 -3.09 21.50
C SER A 43 5.86 -4.11 20.55
N GLN A 44 6.32 -3.63 19.40
CA GLN A 44 6.95 -4.44 18.34
C GLN A 44 8.18 -3.70 17.80
N PRO A 45 9.17 -4.40 17.22
CA PRO A 45 10.22 -3.73 16.45
C PRO A 45 9.63 -2.82 15.37
N ALA A 46 10.25 -1.65 15.15
CA ALA A 46 9.76 -0.65 14.21
C ALA A 46 9.58 -1.19 12.78
N ALA A 47 10.42 -2.16 12.40
CA ALA A 47 10.33 -2.87 11.13
C ALA A 47 8.93 -3.44 10.86
N PHE A 48 8.29 -4.08 11.84
CA PHE A 48 6.98 -4.70 11.64
C PHE A 48 5.87 -3.65 11.48
N VAL A 49 5.92 -2.57 12.26
CA VAL A 49 4.92 -1.50 12.20
C VAL A 49 4.98 -0.77 10.85
N PHE A 50 6.17 -0.34 10.43
CA PHE A 50 6.33 0.38 9.16
C PHE A 50 6.07 -0.51 7.95
N PHE A 51 6.47 -1.78 8.01
CA PHE A 51 6.15 -2.74 6.96
C PHE A 51 4.65 -2.99 6.84
N ALA A 52 3.94 -3.17 7.96
CA ALA A 52 2.49 -3.39 7.96
C ALA A 52 1.74 -2.18 7.35
N LEU A 53 2.10 -0.95 7.73
CA LEU A 53 1.50 0.27 7.17
C LEU A 53 1.80 0.41 5.67
N PHE A 54 3.03 0.15 5.25
CA PHE A 54 3.41 0.15 3.84
C PHE A 54 2.63 -0.89 3.04
N ALA A 55 2.56 -2.12 3.52
CA ALA A 55 1.83 -3.21 2.87
C ALA A 55 0.35 -2.91 2.74
N ALA A 56 -0.29 -2.36 3.79
CA ALA A 56 -1.68 -1.92 3.75
C ALA A 56 -1.90 -0.83 2.67
N GLY A 57 -1.00 0.15 2.57
CA GLY A 57 -1.06 1.18 1.54
C GLY A 57 -0.90 0.64 0.11
N VAL A 58 0.02 -0.31 -0.10
CA VAL A 58 0.20 -0.99 -1.40
C VAL A 58 -1.07 -1.77 -1.78
N LEU A 59 -1.62 -2.56 -0.86
CA LEU A 59 -2.84 -3.33 -1.10
C LEU A 59 -4.03 -2.41 -1.42
N ALA A 60 -4.22 -1.34 -0.65
CA ALA A 60 -5.27 -0.35 -0.91
C ALA A 60 -5.10 0.29 -2.30
N GLY A 61 -3.87 0.68 -2.67
CA GLY A 61 -3.58 1.24 -3.99
C GLY A 61 -3.84 0.25 -5.14
N LEU A 62 -3.59 -1.04 -4.93
CA LEU A 62 -3.91 -2.09 -5.90
C LEU A 62 -5.43 -2.28 -6.04
N LEU A 63 -6.16 -2.30 -4.93
CA LEU A 63 -7.62 -2.42 -4.92
C LEU A 63 -8.29 -1.26 -5.65
N LEU A 64 -7.93 -0.02 -5.31
CA LEU A 64 -8.47 1.20 -5.95
C LEU A 64 -8.14 1.28 -7.45
N ARG A 65 -7.04 0.66 -7.88
CA ARG A 65 -6.68 0.61 -9.30
C ARG A 65 -7.46 -0.45 -10.08
N GLY A 66 -7.99 -1.47 -9.39
CA GLY A 66 -8.80 -2.54 -9.97
C GLY A 66 -10.23 -2.14 -10.31
N GLU A 67 -10.78 -1.09 -9.68
CA GLU A 67 -12.18 -0.65 -9.85
C GLU A 67 -12.43 0.17 -11.13
N GLY A 68 -11.38 0.59 -11.83
CA GLY A 68 -11.49 1.40 -13.04
C GLY A 68 -11.38 0.58 -14.32
N LYS A 69 -12.41 -0.21 -14.68
CA LYS A 69 -12.77 -0.66 -16.05
C LYS A 69 -13.98 -1.60 -16.05
N GLN A 70 -15.16 -1.07 -15.75
CA GLN A 70 -16.37 -1.61 -16.36
C GLN A 70 -16.55 -0.87 -17.69
N GLU A 71 -16.02 -1.46 -18.77
CA GLU A 71 -16.46 -1.09 -20.12
C GLU A 71 -17.94 -1.48 -20.20
N GLU A 72 -18.82 -0.49 -20.07
CA GLU A 72 -20.23 -0.63 -20.38
C GLU A 72 -20.31 -0.94 -21.90
N LYS A 73 -20.46 -2.23 -22.22
CA LYS A 73 -20.62 -2.70 -23.59
C LYS A 73 -21.91 -2.04 -24.13
N PRO A 74 -21.85 -1.19 -25.17
CA PRO A 74 -23.07 -0.59 -25.71
C PRO A 74 -23.93 -1.73 -26.24
N ALA A 75 -25.13 -1.87 -25.67
CA ALA A 75 -26.12 -2.84 -26.10
C ALA A 75 -26.37 -2.64 -27.59
N ALA A 76 -25.90 -3.60 -28.39
CA ALA A 76 -26.01 -3.55 -29.84
C ALA A 76 -27.48 -3.41 -30.24
N ALA A 77 -27.73 -2.40 -31.06
CA ALA A 77 -28.98 -2.07 -31.71
C ALA A 77 -29.77 -3.31 -32.13
N LYS A 78 -30.98 -3.46 -31.58
CA LYS A 78 -32.03 -4.27 -32.22
C LYS A 78 -32.31 -3.64 -33.58
N ARG A 79 -31.80 -4.26 -34.65
CA ARG A 79 -32.21 -3.98 -36.02
C ARG A 79 -33.67 -4.43 -36.20
N LYS A 80 -34.40 -3.57 -36.92
CA LYS A 80 -35.81 -3.66 -37.29
C LYS A 80 -36.15 -4.93 -38.05
#